data_AF-A0A7U5GUE6-F1
#
_entry.id   AF-A0A7U5GUE6-F1
#
_cell.length_a   1.000
_cell.length_b   1.000
_cell.length_c   1.000
_cell.angle_alpha   90.00
_cell.angle_beta   90.00
_cell.angle_gamma   90.00
#
_symmetry.space_group_name_H-M   'P 1'
#
loop_
_entity.id
_entity.type
_entity.pdbx_description
1 polymer ?
#
loop_
_entity_poly.entity_id
_entity_poly.type
_entity_poly.pdbx_seq_one_letter_code
_entity_poly.pdbx_strand_id
1 'polypeptide(L)'
;MQINPNNSNINVVDSIMGSGKTSWSIQYMNESDSEKNFIYITPFLSEVKRVKESVTSRNFVEPTHKGKGKLDNLKKLIIEERDIVSTHALFRNAGEESKPVI
;
A
#
# COMPACT_ATOMS: atom_id res chain seq x y z
N MET A 1 -22.30 -15.66 4.83
CA MET A 1 -20.88 -16.04 4.69
C MET A 1 -20.13 -15.39 5.85
N GLN A 2 -19.78 -16.14 6.89
CA GLN A 2 -19.02 -15.60 8.03
C GLN A 2 -17.55 -15.52 7.63
N ILE A 3 -16.99 -14.31 7.65
CA ILE A 3 -15.56 -14.05 7.51
C ILE A 3 -14.91 -14.39 8.86
N ASN A 4 -14.11 -15.45 8.91
CA ASN A 4 -13.32 -15.81 10.10
C ASN A 4 -12.17 -14.81 10.26
N PRO A 5 -12.10 -14.01 11.34
CA PRO A 5 -11.18 -12.88 11.44
C PRO A 5 -9.72 -13.25 11.79
N ASN A 6 -9.38 -14.53 11.97
CA ASN A 6 -8.14 -14.93 12.67
C ASN A 6 -7.14 -15.80 11.88
N ASN A 7 -7.12 -15.73 10.54
CA ASN A 7 -6.09 -16.41 9.75
C ASN A 7 -5.37 -15.49 8.75
N SER A 8 -4.94 -14.32 9.23
CA SER A 8 -4.06 -13.44 8.47
C SER A 8 -2.61 -13.86 8.74
N ASN A 9 -1.94 -14.46 7.75
CA ASN A 9 -0.51 -14.72 7.84
C ASN A 9 0.25 -13.39 7.89
N ILE A 10 0.91 -13.11 9.01
CA ILE A 10 1.76 -11.93 9.18
C ILE A 10 3.21 -12.37 9.01
N ASN A 11 3.84 -11.90 7.94
CA ASN A 11 5.26 -12.15 7.68
C ASN A 11 6.08 -10.90 8.06
N VAL A 12 7.05 -11.07 8.95
CA VAL A 12 7.97 -10.01 9.37
C VAL A 12 9.34 -10.28 8.76
N VAL A 13 9.82 -9.36 7.93
CA VAL A 13 11.16 -9.41 7.34
C VAL A 13 12.06 -8.43 8.10
N ASP A 14 12.87 -8.95 9.03
CA ASP A 14 13.85 -8.15 9.76
C ASP A 14 15.26 -8.35 9.19
N SER A 15 15.96 -7.23 8.99
CA SER A 15 17.33 -7.19 8.47
C SER A 15 17.96 -5.85 8.76
N ILE A 16 19.29 -5.79 8.77
CA ILE A 16 20.03 -4.55 8.97
C ILE A 16 19.69 -3.47 7.92
N MET A 17 19.93 -2.19 8.22
CA MET A 17 19.79 -1.14 7.21
C MET A 17 20.81 -1.33 6.08
N GLY A 18 20.44 -0.97 4.84
CA GLY A 18 21.29 -1.21 3.68
C GLY A 18 21.31 -2.66 3.16
N SER A 19 20.64 -3.61 3.84
CA SER A 19 20.55 -5.01 3.40
C SER A 19 19.66 -5.26 2.17
N GLY A 20 19.03 -4.21 1.63
CA GLY A 20 18.17 -4.33 0.45
C GLY A 20 16.70 -4.67 0.71
N LYS A 21 16.16 -4.44 1.91
CA LYS A 21 14.72 -4.69 2.20
C LYS A 21 13.77 -4.06 1.18
N THR A 22 13.93 -2.77 0.88
CA THR A 22 13.13 -2.10 -0.17
C THR A 22 13.27 -2.78 -1.52
N SER A 23 14.50 -3.15 -1.90
CA SER A 23 14.78 -3.83 -3.16
C SER A 23 14.09 -5.19 -3.23
N TRP A 24 14.12 -5.94 -2.13
CA TRP A 24 13.41 -7.22 -2.00
C TRP A 24 11.90 -7.04 -2.17
N SER A 25 11.31 -6.03 -1.52
CA SER A 25 9.88 -5.74 -1.66
C SER A 25 9.51 -5.38 -3.10
N ILE A 26 10.33 -4.57 -3.78
CA ILE A 26 10.14 -4.22 -5.20
C ILE A 26 10.20 -5.47 -6.08
N GLN A 27 11.21 -6.31 -5.87
CA GLN A 27 11.36 -7.56 -6.61
C GLN A 27 10.15 -8.48 -6.40
N TYR A 28 9.74 -8.66 -5.14
CA TYR A 28 8.58 -9.46 -4.78
C TYR A 28 7.30 -8.98 -5.47
N MET A 29 7.06 -7.66 -5.49
CA MET A 29 5.91 -7.09 -6.20
C MET A 29 6.01 -7.27 -7.72
N ASN A 30 7.24 -7.23 -8.28
CA ASN A 30 7.46 -7.43 -9.71
C ASN A 30 7.25 -8.87 -10.17
N GLU A 31 7.60 -9.84 -9.33
CA GLU A 31 7.51 -11.27 -9.62
C GLU A 31 6.16 -11.87 -9.20
N SER A 32 5.30 -11.09 -8.54
CA SER A 32 4.00 -11.53 -8.06
C SER A 32 2.94 -11.56 -9.15
N ASP A 33 2.09 -12.59 -9.08
CA ASP A 33 0.94 -12.79 -9.96
C ASP A 33 0.04 -11.54 -10.08
N SER A 34 -0.48 -11.31 -11.29
CA SER A 34 -1.47 -10.27 -11.62
C SER A 34 -2.78 -10.36 -10.82
N GLU A 35 -3.13 -11.53 -10.28
CA GLU A 35 -4.33 -11.68 -9.43
C GLU A 35 -4.14 -11.07 -8.02
N LYS A 36 -2.90 -10.73 -7.63
CA LYS A 36 -2.60 -10.10 -6.34
C LYS A 36 -2.49 -8.59 -6.50
N ASN A 37 -3.15 -7.84 -5.61
CA ASN A 37 -3.01 -6.39 -5.50
C ASN A 37 -2.21 -6.00 -4.26
N PHE A 38 -1.43 -4.93 -4.37
CA PHE A 38 -0.55 -4.46 -3.31
C PHE A 38 -0.95 -3.09 -2.77
N ILE A 39 -0.78 -2.92 -1.45
CA ILE A 39 -0.75 -1.62 -0.81
C ILE A 39 0.62 -1.47 -0.14
N TYR A 40 1.49 -0.62 -0.70
CA TYR A 40 2.82 -0.33 -0.19
C TYR A 40 2.82 0.95 0.65
N ILE A 41 3.11 0.84 1.95
CA ILE A 41 3.08 1.95 2.89
C ILE A 41 4.51 2.30 3.33
N THR A 42 4.92 3.54 3.10
CA THR A 42 6.30 4.01 3.38
C THR A 42 6.28 5.36 4.11
N PRO A 43 7.29 5.71 4.93
CA PRO A 43 7.31 7.02 5.59
C PRO A 43 7.61 8.19 4.63
N PHE A 44 8.28 7.96 3.49
CA PHE A 44 8.84 9.04 2.66
C PHE A 44 8.24 9.11 1.25
N LEU A 45 8.02 10.33 0.75
CA LEU A 45 7.57 10.58 -0.63
C LEU A 45 8.60 10.14 -1.68
N SER A 46 9.89 10.19 -1.36
CA SER A 46 10.95 9.68 -2.24
C SER A 46 10.80 8.17 -2.49
N GLU A 47 10.41 7.41 -1.48
CA GLU A 47 10.16 5.97 -1.61
C GLU A 47 8.86 5.68 -2.38
N VAL A 48 7.85 6.55 -2.26
CA VAL A 48 6.65 6.49 -3.13
C VAL A 48 7.06 6.59 -4.60
N LYS A 49 7.86 7.59 -4.94
CA LYS A 49 8.39 7.79 -6.29
C LYS A 49 9.21 6.57 -6.75
N ARG A 50 10.13 6.10 -5.90
CA ARG A 50 10.99 4.95 -6.20
C ARG A 50 10.19 3.70 -6.53
N VAL A 51 9.16 3.37 -5.75
CA VAL A 51 8.31 2.19 -5.99
C VAL A 51 7.60 2.30 -7.33
N LYS A 52 7.01 3.46 -7.64
CA LYS A 52 6.33 3.69 -8.94
C LYS A 52 7.27 3.56 -10.14
N GLU A 53 8.54 3.96 -9.98
CA GLU A 53 9.53 3.89 -11.06
C GLU A 53 10.19 2.50 -11.17
N SER A 54 10.33 1.77 -10.07
CA SER A 54 11.10 0.52 -10.02
C SER A 54 10.21 -0.73 -10.20
N VAL A 55 8.92 -0.63 -9.91
CA VAL A 55 7.96 -1.71 -10.20
C VAL A 55 7.39 -1.47 -11.58
N THR A 56 7.86 -2.24 -12.56
CA THR A 56 7.53 -2.04 -13.99
C THR A 56 6.56 -3.09 -14.53
N SER A 57 6.41 -4.22 -13.84
CA SER A 57 5.47 -5.30 -14.20
C SER A 57 4.00 -4.96 -13.94
N ARG A 58 3.74 -3.93 -13.12
CA ARG A 58 2.40 -3.52 -12.67
C ARG A 58 2.34 -2.01 -12.45
N ASN A 59 1.14 -1.46 -12.38
CA ASN A 59 0.92 -0.01 -12.37
C ASN A 59 0.56 0.52 -10.98
N PHE A 60 1.58 0.90 -10.22
CA PHE A 60 1.39 1.55 -8.93
C PHE A 60 0.88 2.99 -9.07
N VAL A 61 -0.22 3.27 -8.37
CA VAL A 61 -0.82 4.60 -8.26
C VAL A 61 -0.70 5.13 -6.83
N GLU A 62 -0.58 6.45 -6.70
CA GLU A 62 -0.63 7.12 -5.41
C GLU A 62 -1.95 7.89 -5.25
N PRO A 63 -2.49 8.03 -4.03
CA PRO A 63 -3.66 8.85 -3.81
C PRO A 63 -3.41 10.34 -4.09
N THR A 64 -4.32 10.94 -4.85
CA THR A 64 -4.26 12.34 -5.31
C THR A 64 -5.49 13.11 -4.87
N HIS A 65 -5.38 14.44 -4.84
CA HIS A 65 -6.48 15.31 -4.43
C HIS A 65 -7.45 15.49 -5.61
N LYS A 66 -8.44 14.60 -5.75
CA LYS A 66 -9.46 14.64 -6.82
C LYS A 66 -10.76 15.35 -6.42
N GLY A 67 -10.67 16.37 -5.56
CA GLY A 67 -11.80 17.17 -5.07
C GLY A 67 -12.19 16.85 -3.63
N LYS A 68 -12.56 15.60 -3.32
CA LYS A 68 -12.93 15.19 -1.93
C LYS A 68 -11.74 14.87 -1.02
N GLY A 69 -10.53 15.29 -1.40
CA GLY A 69 -9.31 14.97 -0.66
C GLY A 69 -8.62 13.68 -1.09
N LYS A 70 -7.38 13.51 -0.61
CA LYS A 70 -6.54 12.33 -0.92
C LYS A 70 -7.06 11.04 -0.29
N LEU A 71 -7.71 11.15 0.87
CA LEU A 71 -8.19 9.99 1.64
C LEU A 71 -9.39 9.34 0.96
N ASP A 72 -10.34 10.13 0.47
CA ASP A 72 -11.42 9.62 -0.38
C ASP A 72 -10.89 8.99 -1.67
N ASN A 73 -9.84 9.57 -2.26
CA ASN A 73 -9.21 8.94 -3.40
C ASN A 73 -8.53 7.62 -3.03
N LEU A 74 -7.88 7.51 -1.86
CA LEU A 74 -7.33 6.25 -1.37
C LEU A 74 -8.43 5.17 -1.24
N LYS A 75 -9.56 5.50 -0.60
CA LYS A 75 -10.71 4.57 -0.48
C LYS A 75 -11.20 4.11 -1.85
N LYS A 76 -11.34 5.04 -2.80
CA LYS A 76 -11.73 4.73 -4.17
C LYS A 76 -10.75 3.77 -4.85
N LEU A 77 -9.44 4.00 -4.72
CA LEU A 77 -8.42 3.14 -5.32
C LEU A 77 -8.44 1.72 -4.74
N ILE A 78 -8.76 1.57 -3.45
CA ILE A 78 -8.92 0.26 -2.79
C ILE A 78 -10.12 -0.49 -3.38
N ILE A 79 -11.26 0.19 -3.57
CA ILE A 79 -12.46 -0.40 -4.17
C ILE A 79 -12.22 -0.79 -5.64
N GLU A 80 -11.40 -0.02 -6.35
CA GLU A 80 -10.98 -0.29 -7.73
C GLU A 80 -9.87 -1.35 -7.84
N GLU A 81 -9.50 -2.02 -6.73
CA GLU A 81 -8.52 -3.11 -6.73
C GLU A 81 -7.19 -2.72 -7.39
N ARG A 82 -6.73 -1.49 -7.12
CA ARG A 82 -5.50 -0.96 -7.70
C ARG A 82 -4.27 -1.32 -6.86
N ASP A 83 -3.11 -1.40 -7.49
CA ASP A 83 -1.83 -1.35 -6.80
C ASP A 83 -1.56 0.07 -6.28
N ILE A 84 -1.48 0.22 -4.96
CA ILE A 84 -1.43 1.51 -4.29
C ILE A 84 -0.11 1.67 -3.56
N VAL A 85 0.48 2.86 -3.69
CA VAL A 85 1.59 3.28 -2.84
C VAL A 85 1.21 4.55 -2.09
N SER A 86 1.49 4.60 -0.78
CA SER A 86 1.09 5.72 0.07
C SER A 86 2.04 5.95 1.24
N THR A 87 1.85 7.10 1.90
CA THR A 87 2.61 7.44 3.11
C THR A 87 1.90 6.97 4.38
N HIS A 88 2.67 6.79 5.46
CA HIS A 88 2.11 6.47 6.79
C HIS A 88 1.09 7.51 7.24
N ALA A 89 1.36 8.80 6.99
CA ALA A 89 0.47 9.89 7.39
C ALA A 89 -0.92 9.79 6.73
N LEU A 90 -0.96 9.53 5.42
CA LEU A 90 -2.24 9.40 4.72
C LEU A 90 -2.98 8.12 5.13
N PHE A 91 -2.26 7.01 5.28
CA PHE A 91 -2.85 5.74 5.67
C PHE A 91 -3.41 5.77 7.10
N ARG A 92 -2.71 6.41 8.04
CA ARG A 92 -3.18 6.60 9.42
C ARG A 92 -4.50 7.36 9.48
N ASN A 93 -4.63 8.44 8.71
CA ASN A 93 -5.86 9.22 8.67
C ASN A 93 -7.06 8.38 8.19
N ALA A 94 -6.85 7.44 7.27
CA ALA A 94 -7.90 6.52 6.81
C ALA A 94 -8.41 5.60 7.95
N GLY A 95 -7.51 5.17 8.84
CA GLY A 95 -7.89 4.40 10.02
C GLY A 95 -8.64 5.22 11.07
N GLU A 96 -8.30 6.50 11.24
CA GLU A 96 -8.96 7.38 12.21
C GLU A 96 -10.39 7.76 11.80
N GLU A 97 -10.69 7.91 10.51
CA GLU A 97 -12.06 8.11 10.00
C GLU A 97 -12.97 6.87 10.12
N SER A 98 -12.40 5.69 10.37
CA SER A 98 -13.14 4.43 10.46
C SER A 98 -13.67 4.14 11.88
N LYS A 99 -13.59 5.10 12.81
CA LYS A 99 -14.15 4.94 14.15
C LYS A 99 -15.68 4.97 14.07
N PRO A 100 -16.38 3.96 14.62
CA PRO A 100 -17.84 4.03 14.72
C PRO A 100 -18.20 5.27 15.56
N VAL A 101 -19.09 6.09 15.01
CA VAL A 101 -19.80 7.09 15.80
C VAL A 101 -20.60 6.31 16.83
N ILE A 102 -20.20 6.40 18.10
CA ILE A 102 -20.97 5.92 19.24
C ILE A 102 -22.23 6.75 19.42
#